data_AF-A0AAU0XZE5-F1
#
_entry.id   AF-A0AAU0XZE5-F1
#
_cell.length_a   1.000
_cell.length_b   1.000
_cell.length_c   1.000
_cell.angle_alpha   90.00
_cell.angle_beta   90.00
_cell.angle_gamma   90.00
#
_symmetry.space_group_name_H-M   'P 1'
#
loop_
_entity.id
_entity.type
_entity.pdbx_description
1 polymer ?
#
loop_
_entity_poly.entity_id
_entity_poly.type
_entity_poly.pdbx_seq_one_letter_code
_entity_poly.pdbx_strand_id
1 'polypeptide(L)'
;MRKHPFSAVSSSISTSSSSSVGRRSVLAAAAGVGATVALGATAQSAPAATRSAAGSARPVKVTVTARPAAEAERLRLGQALRGSEFQPTGLYVPAGAALSFTVQPHDGLLPTLWIGAWDYYGSVTEPRSYPLTAGANTVTDPHGGPVYLTLAGSGERAGVVFRSGAVPMPVFTLGCTSETDYQHQLDTLTSSPYVELHAPHTIMTLTRDGALLYRGEDHAALLELVETIIDSHARISGLDGTKPVHRRKAGPYHFTEVSKVPTGVGAYATHGYNGFPRAYLDRATTVEGLRTRGWGLYHELGHLHQQMAYKPGGLTEVTVNIYSLAAQRTLRQPSNLLTVDATTGLTYFQSAQRKFGTAGLTYEKSFGAYEKLVPLRQLELAFGDDFWPRLHKLVREENPPSDYTETEKRYRALATYSSRVAGYDLTDFYVNTWAFPIDATGKAELAALRLPKPPVDPSTLTD
;
A
#
# COMPACT_ATOMS: atom_id res chain seq x y z
N MET A 1 -8.45 -17.45 -15.48
CA MET A 1 -8.27 -16.31 -14.56
C MET A 1 -9.16 -15.16 -15.01
N ARG A 2 -10.33 -15.00 -14.39
CA ARG A 2 -11.23 -13.86 -14.68
C ARG A 2 -10.72 -12.65 -13.90
N LYS A 3 -10.39 -11.57 -14.61
CA LYS A 3 -10.13 -10.24 -14.03
C LYS A 3 -11.44 -9.74 -13.42
N HIS A 4 -11.47 -9.55 -12.10
CA HIS A 4 -12.59 -8.94 -11.40
C HIS A 4 -12.26 -7.48 -11.11
N PRO A 5 -13.19 -6.54 -11.34
CA PRO A 5 -12.95 -5.12 -11.11
C PRO A 5 -13.09 -4.79 -9.62
N PHE A 6 -12.07 -4.19 -9.03
CA PHE A 6 -12.21 -3.47 -7.76
C PHE A 6 -12.95 -2.15 -8.01
N SER A 7 -13.92 -1.86 -7.15
CA SER A 7 -14.76 -0.68 -7.22
C SER A 7 -14.00 0.53 -6.65
N ALA A 8 -13.32 1.28 -7.50
CA ALA A 8 -12.81 2.60 -7.15
C ALA A 8 -13.96 3.60 -7.02
N VAL A 9 -14.18 4.15 -5.82
CA VAL A 9 -15.10 5.27 -5.62
C VAL A 9 -14.27 6.56 -5.52
N SER A 10 -14.53 7.45 -6.48
CA SER A 10 -13.84 8.73 -6.68
C SER A 10 -14.04 9.67 -5.48
N SER A 11 -12.93 10.13 -4.89
CA SER A 11 -12.93 11.25 -3.94
C SER A 11 -12.64 12.53 -4.71
N SER A 12 -13.68 13.21 -5.20
CA SER A 12 -13.53 14.47 -5.92
C SER A 12 -13.24 15.61 -4.93
N ILE A 13 -11.99 16.08 -4.90
CA ILE A 13 -11.63 17.37 -4.31
C ILE A 13 -11.76 18.43 -5.41
N SER A 14 -12.78 19.27 -5.31
CA SER A 14 -13.00 20.42 -6.19
C SER A 14 -12.09 21.58 -5.79
N THR A 15 -11.02 21.82 -6.55
CA THR A 15 -10.26 23.07 -6.51
C THR A 15 -10.82 24.04 -7.53
N SER A 16 -11.45 25.12 -7.05
CA SER A 16 -11.84 26.27 -7.86
C SER A 16 -10.66 27.22 -8.02
N SER A 17 -10.29 27.54 -9.26
CA SER A 17 -9.61 28.79 -9.58
C SER A 17 -9.92 29.22 -11.00
N SER A 18 -10.67 30.30 -11.09
CA SER A 18 -10.96 31.08 -12.29
C SER A 18 -9.73 31.85 -12.75
N SER A 19 -9.41 31.82 -14.04
CA SER A 19 -9.05 33.03 -14.80
C SER A 19 -9.04 32.72 -16.31
N SER A 20 -10.05 33.24 -17.00
CA SER A 20 -10.14 33.28 -18.45
C SER A 20 -9.25 34.38 -19.03
N VAL A 21 -8.30 34.02 -19.90
CA VAL A 21 -7.76 34.94 -20.91
C VAL A 21 -7.66 34.15 -22.21
N GLY A 22 -8.50 34.52 -23.18
CA GLY A 22 -8.44 33.99 -24.53
C GLY A 22 -7.42 34.74 -25.40
N ARG A 23 -6.90 34.06 -26.43
CA ARG A 23 -6.91 34.53 -27.83
C ARG A 23 -6.18 33.54 -28.76
N ARG A 24 -6.94 33.10 -29.77
CA ARG A 24 -6.65 32.95 -31.20
C ARG A 24 -5.31 32.35 -31.64
N SER A 25 -5.44 31.22 -32.33
CA SER A 25 -4.58 30.71 -33.39
C SER A 25 -4.43 31.72 -34.54
N VAL A 26 -3.22 31.86 -35.10
CA VAL A 26 -2.96 32.27 -36.49
C VAL A 26 -1.72 31.52 -37.01
N LEU A 27 -1.91 30.80 -38.12
CA LEU A 27 -0.88 30.27 -39.01
C LEU A 27 -0.23 31.40 -39.83
N ALA A 28 1.06 31.30 -40.16
CA ALA A 28 1.56 31.53 -41.52
C ALA A 28 3.05 31.17 -41.64
N ALA A 29 3.37 30.60 -42.80
CA ALA A 29 4.68 30.13 -43.25
C ALA A 29 5.54 31.25 -43.85
N ALA A 30 6.85 31.02 -43.95
CA ALA A 30 7.64 31.41 -45.12
C ALA A 30 8.95 30.61 -45.19
N ALA A 31 9.25 30.14 -46.40
CA ALA A 31 10.41 29.36 -46.79
C ALA A 31 11.68 30.21 -46.96
N GLY A 32 12.84 29.57 -46.88
CA GLY A 32 14.12 30.11 -47.29
C GLY A 32 15.05 29.00 -47.78
N VAL A 33 15.18 28.89 -49.10
CA VAL A 33 16.07 27.99 -49.84
C VAL A 33 17.52 28.48 -49.72
N GLY A 34 18.47 27.55 -49.56
CA GLY A 34 19.89 27.83 -49.68
C GLY A 34 20.70 26.54 -49.82
N ALA A 35 20.92 26.11 -51.05
CA ALA A 35 21.81 25.02 -51.40
C ALA A 35 23.24 25.53 -51.55
N THR A 36 24.23 24.79 -51.02
CA THR A 36 25.61 24.81 -51.51
C THR A 36 26.22 23.42 -51.51
N VAL A 37 27.04 23.21 -52.52
CA VAL A 37 27.52 21.95 -53.10
C VAL A 37 28.67 21.31 -52.31
N ALA A 38 28.76 20.00 -52.48
CA ALA A 38 29.72 19.04 -51.98
C ALA A 38 31.21 19.38 -52.23
N LEU A 39 32.06 18.87 -51.32
CA LEU A 39 33.40 18.36 -51.65
C LEU A 39 33.62 17.06 -50.88
N GLY A 40 33.90 16.00 -51.62
CA GLY A 40 34.16 14.67 -51.09
C GLY A 40 35.56 14.52 -50.51
N ALA A 41 35.67 13.63 -49.54
CA ALA A 41 36.92 12.97 -49.18
C ALA A 41 36.60 11.53 -48.78
N THR A 42 37.11 10.61 -49.58
CA THR A 42 37.14 9.17 -49.32
C THR A 42 38.00 8.88 -48.09
N ALA A 43 37.44 8.20 -47.09
CA ALA A 43 38.23 7.60 -46.02
C ALA A 43 37.66 6.21 -45.68
N GLN A 44 38.59 5.27 -45.55
CA GLN A 44 38.41 3.83 -45.57
C GLN A 44 37.61 3.30 -44.37
N SER A 45 36.90 2.21 -44.63
CA SER A 45 36.32 1.32 -43.64
C SER A 45 37.40 0.75 -42.69
N ALA A 46 37.31 1.09 -41.41
CA ALA A 46 37.98 0.36 -40.33
C ALA A 46 36.91 -0.35 -39.48
N PRO A 47 37.10 -1.62 -39.09
CA PRO A 47 36.07 -2.36 -38.39
C PRO A 47 35.86 -1.76 -37.00
N ALA A 48 34.59 -1.56 -36.65
CA ALA A 48 34.17 -1.22 -35.30
C ALA A 48 34.61 -2.34 -34.35
N ALA A 49 35.73 -2.12 -33.65
CA ALA A 49 36.06 -2.91 -32.49
C ALA A 49 34.99 -2.63 -31.43
N THR A 50 34.04 -3.56 -31.32
CA THR A 50 33.15 -3.71 -30.18
C THR A 50 34.02 -3.89 -28.94
N ARG A 51 34.34 -2.77 -28.28
CA ARG A 51 34.77 -2.79 -26.88
C ARG A 51 33.55 -3.23 -26.06
N SER A 52 33.41 -4.55 -25.93
CA SER A 52 32.74 -5.16 -24.80
C SER A 52 33.46 -4.67 -23.54
N ALA A 53 32.97 -3.58 -22.95
CA ALA A 53 33.29 -3.22 -21.59
C ALA A 53 32.50 -4.17 -20.66
N ALA A 54 32.82 -5.46 -20.72
CA ALA A 54 32.51 -6.40 -19.66
C ALA A 54 33.46 -6.10 -18.49
N GLY A 55 33.28 -4.95 -17.84
CA GLY A 55 33.81 -4.77 -16.50
C GLY A 55 33.18 -5.85 -15.65
N SER A 56 33.97 -6.84 -15.21
CA SER A 56 33.47 -7.91 -14.35
C SER A 56 33.06 -7.31 -13.02
N ALA A 57 31.79 -6.93 -12.90
CA ALA A 57 31.22 -6.52 -11.64
C ALA A 57 31.49 -7.64 -10.63
N ARG A 58 31.94 -7.27 -9.42
CA ARG A 58 32.17 -8.25 -8.36
C ARG A 58 30.87 -9.02 -8.11
N PRO A 59 30.93 -10.35 -7.93
CA PRO A 59 29.73 -11.12 -7.62
C PRO A 59 29.03 -10.59 -6.38
N VAL A 60 27.72 -10.41 -6.46
CA VAL A 60 26.88 -9.94 -5.34
C VAL A 60 26.30 -11.16 -4.64
N LYS A 61 26.55 -11.27 -3.33
CA LYS A 61 26.07 -12.37 -2.50
C LYS A 61 24.89 -11.90 -1.68
N VAL A 62 23.77 -12.62 -1.78
CA VAL A 62 22.56 -12.38 -0.99
C VAL A 62 22.25 -13.63 -0.21
N THR A 63 22.00 -13.50 1.09
CA THR A 63 21.43 -14.57 1.92
C THR A 63 19.98 -14.24 2.17
N VAL A 64 19.09 -15.15 1.79
CA VAL A 64 17.66 -15.06 2.08
C VAL A 64 17.31 -15.97 3.24
N THR A 65 16.47 -15.47 4.14
CA THR A 65 15.95 -16.24 5.28
C THR A 65 14.46 -16.45 5.07
N ALA A 66 14.02 -17.69 5.25
CA ALA A 66 12.66 -18.10 4.98
C ALA A 66 11.70 -17.45 5.96
N ARG A 67 10.54 -17.04 5.44
CA ARG A 67 9.44 -16.46 6.22
C ARG A 67 8.17 -17.25 5.91
N PRO A 68 7.17 -17.26 6.81
CA PRO A 68 5.86 -17.81 6.47
C PRO A 68 5.35 -17.22 5.15
N ALA A 69 4.75 -18.06 4.30
CA ALA A 69 4.23 -17.62 3.02
C ALA A 69 3.21 -16.47 3.20
N ALA A 70 3.19 -15.46 2.32
CA ALA A 70 2.31 -14.31 2.51
C ALA A 70 0.82 -14.69 2.53
N GLU A 71 0.42 -15.74 1.80
CA GLU A 71 -0.96 -16.23 1.85
C GLU A 71 -1.29 -16.89 3.20
N ALA A 72 -0.36 -17.64 3.78
CA ALA A 72 -0.54 -18.20 5.11
C ALA A 72 -0.65 -17.08 6.17
N GLU A 73 0.17 -16.03 6.04
CA GLU A 73 0.09 -14.84 6.90
C GLU A 73 -1.23 -14.08 6.72
N ARG A 74 -1.69 -13.88 5.48
CA ARG A 74 -2.98 -13.24 5.18
C ARG A 74 -4.12 -13.98 5.86
N LEU A 75 -4.15 -15.31 5.74
CA LEU A 75 -5.16 -16.17 6.37
C LEU A 75 -5.05 -16.12 7.90
N ARG A 76 -3.84 -16.23 8.46
CA ARG A 76 -3.60 -16.12 9.92
C ARG A 76 -4.09 -14.80 10.50
N LEU A 77 -3.89 -13.71 9.77
CA LEU A 77 -4.27 -12.36 10.20
C LEU A 77 -5.75 -12.02 9.91
N GLY A 78 -6.44 -12.89 9.19
CA GLY A 78 -7.81 -12.66 8.71
C GLY A 78 -7.93 -11.53 7.69
N GLN A 79 -6.82 -11.15 7.05
CA GLN A 79 -6.72 -9.96 6.20
C GLN A 79 -7.29 -10.19 4.80
N ALA A 80 -7.78 -9.12 4.17
CA ALA A 80 -8.32 -9.16 2.82
C ALA A 80 -7.23 -9.33 1.75
N LEU A 81 -6.10 -8.66 1.93
CA LEU A 81 -5.01 -8.62 0.99
C LEU A 81 -3.74 -9.22 1.61
N ARG A 82 -2.92 -9.86 0.77
CA ARG A 82 -1.59 -10.34 1.20
C ARG A 82 -0.62 -9.16 1.23
N GLY A 83 0.28 -9.15 2.21
CA GLY A 83 1.45 -8.27 2.19
C GLY A 83 2.52 -8.76 1.21
N SER A 84 3.60 -7.99 1.05
CA SER A 84 4.75 -8.40 0.24
C SER A 84 5.51 -9.55 0.92
N GLU A 85 5.96 -10.52 0.12
CA GLU A 85 6.91 -11.56 0.54
C GLU A 85 8.34 -11.30 0.07
N PHE A 86 8.57 -10.19 -0.64
CA PHE A 86 9.85 -9.91 -1.28
C PHE A 86 10.96 -9.63 -0.27
N GLN A 87 12.13 -10.17 -0.60
CA GLN A 87 13.42 -9.80 -0.03
C GLN A 87 14.20 -9.08 -1.14
N PRO A 88 14.44 -7.77 -1.00
CA PRO A 88 15.11 -6.98 -2.04
C PRO A 88 16.59 -7.34 -2.12
N THR A 89 17.16 -7.22 -3.32
CA THR A 89 18.59 -7.52 -3.57
C THR A 89 19.43 -6.28 -3.85
N GLY A 90 18.80 -5.13 -4.13
CA GLY A 90 19.47 -3.92 -4.60
C GLY A 90 20.03 -4.03 -6.04
N LEU A 91 19.53 -4.99 -6.83
CA LEU A 91 19.96 -5.25 -8.19
C LEU A 91 18.84 -4.99 -9.20
N TYR A 92 19.23 -4.51 -10.38
CA TYR A 92 18.37 -4.33 -11.55
C TYR A 92 18.90 -5.17 -12.72
N VAL A 93 18.00 -5.86 -13.42
CA VAL A 93 18.32 -6.57 -14.66
C VAL A 93 17.79 -5.76 -15.84
N PRO A 94 18.62 -5.36 -16.81
CA PRO A 94 18.15 -4.78 -18.06
C PRO A 94 17.29 -5.77 -18.87
N ALA A 95 16.31 -5.24 -19.62
CA ALA A 95 15.47 -6.05 -20.48
C ALA A 95 16.29 -6.91 -21.46
N GLY A 96 15.97 -8.21 -21.51
CA GLY A 96 16.65 -9.18 -22.38
C GLY A 96 18.06 -9.59 -21.93
N ALA A 97 18.59 -9.05 -20.82
CA ALA A 97 19.89 -9.47 -20.31
C ALA A 97 19.80 -10.87 -19.65
N ALA A 98 20.83 -11.70 -19.90
CA ALA A 98 20.95 -13.00 -19.27
C ALA A 98 21.56 -12.85 -17.86
N LEU A 99 20.72 -12.98 -16.84
CA LEU A 99 21.12 -12.98 -15.43
C LEU A 99 21.67 -14.36 -15.05
N SER A 100 22.96 -14.43 -14.70
CA SER A 100 23.62 -15.67 -14.26
C SER A 100 23.96 -15.62 -12.78
N PHE A 101 23.64 -16.69 -12.05
CA PHE A 101 23.84 -16.79 -10.61
C PHE A 101 23.97 -18.23 -10.14
N THR A 102 24.38 -18.41 -8.88
CA THR A 102 24.45 -19.71 -8.22
C THR A 102 23.60 -19.72 -6.96
N VAL A 103 22.75 -20.73 -6.81
CA VAL A 103 21.90 -20.95 -5.64
C VAL A 103 22.52 -21.99 -4.73
N GLN A 104 22.56 -21.70 -3.45
CA GLN A 104 23.10 -22.53 -2.38
C GLN A 104 21.99 -22.76 -1.34
N PRO A 105 21.20 -23.85 -1.44
CA PRO A 105 20.12 -24.13 -0.50
C PRO A 105 20.70 -24.63 0.83
N HIS A 106 21.20 -23.72 1.67
CA HIS A 106 21.90 -24.08 2.91
C HIS A 106 21.10 -25.01 3.81
N ASP A 107 19.77 -24.79 3.87
CA ASP A 107 18.84 -25.58 4.68
C ASP A 107 17.81 -26.32 3.80
N GLY A 108 18.18 -26.66 2.56
CA GLY A 108 17.38 -27.52 1.66
C GLY A 108 16.25 -26.84 0.90
N LEU A 109 15.85 -25.63 1.26
CA LEU A 109 14.82 -24.87 0.53
C LEU A 109 15.41 -24.05 -0.63
N LEU A 110 14.67 -24.00 -1.73
CA LEU A 110 15.03 -23.23 -2.92
C LEU A 110 14.22 -21.92 -2.96
N PRO A 111 14.87 -20.76 -3.14
CA PRO A 111 14.15 -19.51 -3.33
C PRO A 111 13.50 -19.43 -4.71
N THR A 112 12.54 -18.53 -4.84
CA THR A 112 12.02 -18.08 -6.15
C THR A 112 12.61 -16.72 -6.47
N LEU A 113 13.08 -16.54 -7.72
CA LEU A 113 13.54 -15.26 -8.24
C LEU A 113 12.36 -14.48 -8.81
N TRP A 114 12.34 -13.18 -8.56
CA TRP A 114 11.36 -12.26 -9.15
C TRP A 114 12.07 -11.11 -9.84
N ILE A 115 11.64 -10.77 -11.05
CA ILE A 115 12.18 -9.65 -11.83
C ILE A 115 11.02 -8.74 -12.26
N GLY A 116 11.12 -7.45 -11.96
CA GLY A 116 10.11 -6.45 -12.32
C GLY A 116 9.56 -5.67 -11.12
N ALA A 117 8.80 -4.62 -11.40
CA ALA A 117 8.04 -3.88 -10.40
C ALA A 117 6.54 -4.17 -10.56
N TRP A 118 5.78 -3.98 -9.49
CA TRP A 118 4.32 -4.05 -9.54
C TRP A 118 3.73 -2.78 -10.16
N ASP A 119 2.82 -2.91 -11.11
CA ASP A 119 2.08 -1.79 -11.69
C ASP A 119 0.78 -2.26 -12.35
N TYR A 120 -0.28 -2.46 -11.56
CA TYR A 120 -1.53 -3.11 -11.98
C TYR A 120 -2.16 -2.48 -13.24
N TYR A 121 -2.01 -1.17 -13.40
CA TYR A 121 -2.54 -0.45 -14.56
C TYR A 121 -1.52 -0.30 -15.68
N GLY A 122 -0.24 -0.54 -15.44
CA GLY A 122 0.86 -0.46 -16.40
C GLY A 122 0.75 -1.45 -17.56
N SER A 123 1.69 -1.35 -18.52
CA SER A 123 1.83 -2.32 -19.61
C SER A 123 2.39 -3.66 -19.12
N VAL A 124 3.26 -3.60 -18.12
CA VAL A 124 3.80 -4.76 -17.40
C VAL A 124 3.20 -4.71 -16.00
N THR A 125 2.26 -5.61 -15.72
CA THR A 125 1.39 -5.46 -14.54
C THR A 125 1.96 -6.01 -13.25
N GLU A 126 2.86 -6.98 -13.36
CA GLU A 126 3.42 -7.71 -12.23
C GLU A 126 4.89 -8.13 -12.48
N PRO A 127 5.70 -8.28 -11.41
CA PRO A 127 6.98 -8.95 -11.48
C PRO A 127 6.81 -10.40 -11.92
N ARG A 128 7.77 -10.91 -12.69
CA ARG A 128 7.74 -12.28 -13.21
C ARG A 128 8.55 -13.20 -12.31
N SER A 129 7.97 -14.33 -11.94
CA SER A 129 8.59 -15.33 -11.06
C SER A 129 9.32 -16.40 -11.86
N TYR A 130 10.48 -16.83 -11.36
CA TYR A 130 11.29 -17.90 -11.92
C TYR A 130 11.63 -18.90 -10.82
N PRO A 131 11.16 -20.16 -10.90
CA PRO A 131 11.60 -21.21 -9.99
C PRO A 131 13.07 -21.51 -10.24
N LEU A 132 13.81 -21.79 -9.17
CA LEU A 132 15.26 -21.97 -9.22
C LEU A 132 15.65 -23.41 -8.91
N THR A 133 16.82 -23.82 -9.39
CA THR A 133 17.47 -25.09 -9.03
C THR A 133 18.70 -24.83 -8.16
N ALA A 134 19.16 -25.85 -7.42
CA ALA A 134 20.44 -25.77 -6.72
C ALA A 134 21.59 -25.65 -7.73
N GLY A 135 22.61 -24.85 -7.42
CA GLY A 135 23.74 -24.63 -8.32
C GLY A 135 23.49 -23.53 -9.35
N ALA A 136 24.04 -23.69 -10.56
CA ALA A 136 24.04 -22.64 -11.58
C ALA A 136 22.66 -22.45 -12.22
N ASN A 137 22.24 -21.20 -12.33
CA ASN A 137 21.00 -20.79 -12.99
C ASN A 137 21.30 -19.64 -13.97
N THR A 138 20.54 -19.60 -15.06
CA THR A 138 20.52 -18.46 -16.00
C THR A 138 19.07 -18.13 -16.32
N VAL A 139 18.69 -16.86 -16.14
CA VAL A 139 17.34 -16.36 -16.42
C VAL A 139 17.43 -15.16 -17.34
N THR A 140 16.58 -15.11 -18.36
CA THR A 140 16.43 -13.94 -19.24
C THR A 140 15.01 -13.43 -19.13
N ASP A 141 14.85 -12.19 -18.67
CA ASP A 141 13.56 -11.53 -18.52
C ASP A 141 13.34 -10.54 -19.68
N PRO A 142 12.22 -10.61 -20.42
CA PRO A 142 12.01 -9.75 -21.59
C PRO A 142 11.81 -8.28 -21.26
N HIS A 143 11.44 -7.94 -20.02
CA HIS A 143 11.16 -6.56 -19.60
C HIS A 143 12.20 -6.02 -18.62
N GLY A 144 12.97 -6.89 -17.98
CA GLY A 144 13.90 -6.51 -16.92
C GLY A 144 13.18 -5.96 -15.69
N GLY A 145 13.95 -5.39 -14.77
CA GLY A 145 13.42 -4.76 -13.56
C GLY A 145 14.26 -5.01 -12.31
N PRO A 146 13.84 -4.44 -11.18
CA PRO A 146 14.38 -4.77 -9.87
C PRO A 146 14.29 -6.27 -9.60
N VAL A 147 15.30 -6.80 -8.91
CA VAL A 147 15.42 -8.22 -8.59
C VAL A 147 15.07 -8.46 -7.12
N TYR A 148 14.14 -9.37 -6.89
CA TYR A 148 13.76 -9.84 -5.55
C TYR A 148 13.89 -11.34 -5.45
N LEU A 149 13.96 -11.82 -4.21
CA LEU A 149 13.88 -13.23 -3.87
C LEU A 149 12.74 -13.46 -2.88
N THR A 150 12.11 -14.63 -2.97
CA THR A 150 11.17 -15.11 -1.96
C THR A 150 11.58 -16.48 -1.49
N LEU A 151 11.45 -16.74 -0.19
CA LEU A 151 11.70 -18.04 0.41
C LEU A 151 10.63 -18.29 1.48
N ALA A 152 9.70 -19.20 1.20
CA ALA A 152 8.64 -19.58 2.13
C ALA A 152 9.13 -20.69 3.06
N GLY A 153 8.97 -20.51 4.37
CA GLY A 153 9.44 -21.46 5.38
C GLY A 153 9.39 -20.86 6.79
N SER A 154 10.19 -21.39 7.70
CA SER A 154 10.26 -21.04 9.12
C SER A 154 11.69 -20.75 9.58
N GLY A 155 12.46 -19.98 8.80
CA GLY A 155 13.81 -19.53 9.14
C GLY A 155 14.96 -20.22 8.41
N GLU A 156 14.68 -21.18 7.52
CA GLU A 156 15.65 -21.81 6.63
C GLU A 156 16.35 -20.76 5.76
N ARG A 157 17.59 -21.04 5.34
CA ARG A 157 18.38 -20.10 4.56
C ARG A 157 18.77 -20.66 3.21
N ALA A 158 18.87 -19.75 2.25
CA ALA A 158 19.53 -19.99 0.98
C ALA A 158 20.46 -18.83 0.62
N GLY A 159 21.59 -19.15 0.02
CA GLY A 159 22.52 -18.19 -0.56
C GLY A 159 22.28 -18.07 -2.06
N VAL A 160 22.34 -16.85 -2.59
CA VAL A 160 22.34 -16.57 -4.02
C VAL A 160 23.55 -15.71 -4.36
N VAL A 161 24.37 -16.17 -5.29
CA VAL A 161 25.56 -15.46 -5.76
C VAL A 161 25.30 -15.01 -7.19
N PHE A 162 24.93 -13.75 -7.38
CA PHE A 162 24.76 -13.13 -8.67
C PHE A 162 26.12 -12.85 -9.31
N ARG A 163 26.34 -13.35 -10.52
CA ARG A 163 27.64 -13.30 -11.21
C ARG A 163 27.68 -12.28 -12.34
N SER A 164 26.61 -12.18 -13.13
CA SER A 164 26.54 -11.29 -14.29
C SER A 164 25.10 -11.03 -14.72
N GLY A 165 24.88 -10.00 -15.53
CA GLY A 165 23.59 -9.67 -16.15
C GLY A 165 22.71 -8.70 -15.35
N ALA A 166 23.06 -8.44 -14.09
CA ALA A 166 22.46 -7.38 -13.28
C ALA A 166 23.45 -6.23 -13.03
N VAL A 167 22.90 -5.05 -12.78
CA VAL A 167 23.62 -3.85 -12.34
C VAL A 167 23.10 -3.42 -10.95
N PRO A 168 23.92 -2.79 -10.12
CA PRO A 168 23.46 -2.26 -8.83
C PRO A 168 22.45 -1.12 -9.00
N MET A 169 21.51 -1.02 -8.08
CA MET A 169 20.55 0.07 -7.94
C MET A 169 20.95 1.00 -6.80
N PRO A 170 20.63 2.32 -6.85
CA PRO A 170 20.68 3.16 -5.65
C PRO A 170 19.71 2.63 -4.58
N VAL A 171 20.24 2.39 -3.38
CA VAL A 171 19.48 1.92 -2.22
C VAL A 171 19.84 2.74 -0.97
N PHE A 172 18.82 3.30 -0.33
CA PHE A 172 18.93 3.85 1.03
C PHE A 172 18.36 2.84 2.01
N THR A 173 19.15 2.39 2.99
CA THR A 173 18.66 1.52 4.07
C THR A 173 18.79 2.25 5.40
N LEU A 174 17.67 2.42 6.11
CA LEU A 174 17.61 3.10 7.39
C LEU A 174 18.62 2.51 8.39
N GLY A 175 19.46 3.37 8.97
CA GLY A 175 20.50 2.99 9.92
C GLY A 175 21.77 2.39 9.30
N CYS A 176 21.81 2.15 7.98
CA CYS A 176 22.95 1.57 7.28
C CYS A 176 23.56 2.51 6.24
N THR A 177 22.74 3.15 5.41
CA THR A 177 23.20 4.06 4.35
C THR A 177 23.20 5.50 4.87
N SER A 178 24.32 6.21 4.74
CA SER A 178 24.35 7.65 5.03
C SER A 178 23.74 8.45 3.87
N GLU A 179 23.25 9.66 4.12
CA GLU A 179 22.78 10.54 3.03
C GLU A 179 23.88 10.78 2.00
N THR A 180 25.13 11.02 2.42
CA THR A 180 26.26 11.22 1.49
C THR A 180 26.47 10.01 0.59
N ASP A 181 26.41 8.79 1.14
CA ASP A 181 26.54 7.57 0.34
C ASP A 181 25.37 7.39 -0.62
N TYR A 182 24.16 7.71 -0.19
CA TYR A 182 22.98 7.62 -1.06
C TYR A 182 23.03 8.64 -2.20
N GLN A 183 23.44 9.88 -1.93
CA GLN A 183 23.67 10.89 -2.97
C GLN A 183 24.73 10.42 -3.96
N HIS A 184 25.85 9.85 -3.48
CA HIS A 184 26.88 9.29 -4.34
C HIS A 184 26.34 8.12 -5.19
N GLN A 185 25.53 7.23 -4.62
CA GLN A 185 24.86 6.17 -5.39
C GLN A 185 23.92 6.74 -6.45
N LEU A 186 23.14 7.78 -6.12
CA LEU A 186 22.29 8.46 -7.09
C LEU A 186 23.13 9.07 -8.23
N ASP A 187 24.32 9.59 -7.97
CA ASP A 187 25.16 10.17 -9.03
C ASP A 187 25.88 9.13 -9.89
N THR A 188 26.20 7.95 -9.33
CA THR A 188 27.06 6.97 -9.99
C THR A 188 26.34 5.75 -10.55
N LEU A 189 25.22 5.33 -9.95
CA LEU A 189 24.46 4.14 -10.35
C LEU A 189 23.29 4.52 -11.28
N THR A 190 23.61 5.14 -12.41
CA THR A 190 22.62 5.73 -13.33
C THR A 190 22.02 4.74 -14.32
N SER A 191 22.58 3.52 -14.44
CA SER A 191 22.08 2.47 -15.34
C SER A 191 20.74 1.87 -14.92
N SER A 192 20.34 2.03 -13.64
CA SER A 192 19.05 1.57 -13.15
C SER A 192 17.98 2.67 -13.29
N PRO A 193 16.81 2.37 -13.89
CA PRO A 193 15.67 3.28 -13.91
C PRO A 193 14.87 3.27 -12.60
N TYR A 194 15.32 2.52 -11.59
CA TYR A 194 14.69 2.40 -10.27
C TYR A 194 15.68 2.67 -9.15
N VAL A 195 15.15 3.09 -8.00
CA VAL A 195 15.83 3.15 -6.71
C VAL A 195 14.95 2.50 -5.65
N GLU A 196 15.54 2.17 -4.50
CA GLU A 196 14.76 1.72 -3.35
C GLU A 196 15.14 2.43 -2.04
N LEU A 197 14.14 2.59 -1.18
CA LEU A 197 14.31 2.97 0.22
C LEU A 197 13.82 1.81 1.10
N HIS A 198 14.63 1.37 2.05
CA HIS A 198 14.36 0.21 2.90
C HIS A 198 14.39 0.58 4.38
N ALA A 199 13.41 0.06 5.11
CA ALA A 199 13.38 0.06 6.58
C ALA A 199 12.90 -1.32 7.07
N PRO A 200 12.91 -1.62 8.39
CA PRO A 200 12.60 -2.96 8.90
C PRO A 200 11.28 -3.57 8.39
N HIS A 201 10.25 -2.75 8.17
CA HIS A 201 8.95 -3.19 7.64
C HIS A 201 8.59 -2.51 6.32
N THR A 202 9.55 -1.91 5.61
CA THR A 202 9.29 -1.09 4.42
C THR A 202 10.22 -1.46 3.27
N ILE A 203 9.61 -1.67 2.10
CA ILE A 203 10.26 -1.52 0.80
C ILE A 203 9.52 -0.40 0.08
N MET A 204 10.24 0.64 -0.33
CA MET A 204 9.71 1.68 -1.21
C MET A 204 10.47 1.65 -2.52
N THR A 205 9.83 1.22 -3.60
CA THR A 205 10.44 1.16 -4.94
C THR A 205 9.93 2.32 -5.77
N LEU A 206 10.84 3.22 -6.14
CA LEU A 206 10.55 4.40 -6.93
C LEU A 206 11.23 4.28 -8.29
N THR A 207 10.65 4.90 -9.31
CA THR A 207 11.45 5.22 -10.48
C THR A 207 12.56 6.19 -10.07
N ARG A 208 13.69 6.11 -10.75
CA ARG A 208 14.81 7.01 -10.50
C ARG A 208 14.39 8.47 -10.68
N ASP A 209 13.65 8.78 -11.74
CA ASP A 209 13.15 10.14 -11.98
C ASP A 209 12.22 10.63 -10.85
N GLY A 210 11.41 9.73 -10.26
CA GLY A 210 10.55 10.05 -9.13
C GLY A 210 11.33 10.40 -7.87
N ALA A 211 12.34 9.60 -7.55
CA ALA A 211 13.23 9.85 -6.42
C ALA A 211 14.04 11.15 -6.60
N LEU A 212 14.47 11.47 -7.82
CA LEU A 212 15.24 12.68 -8.10
C LEU A 212 14.45 13.98 -7.85
N LEU A 213 13.12 13.96 -7.90
CA LEU A 213 12.29 15.12 -7.58
C LEU A 213 12.39 15.53 -6.10
N TYR A 214 12.62 14.57 -5.22
CA TYR A 214 12.70 14.75 -3.76
C TYR A 214 14.06 14.33 -3.22
N ARG A 215 15.10 14.44 -4.08
CA ARG A 215 16.47 14.01 -3.80
C ARG A 215 17.06 14.62 -2.52
N GLY A 216 16.64 15.82 -2.16
CA GLY A 216 17.15 16.58 -1.01
C GLY A 216 16.39 16.34 0.29
N GLU A 217 15.43 15.42 0.33
CA GLU A 217 14.73 15.05 1.56
C GLU A 217 15.66 14.31 2.53
N ASP A 218 15.28 14.30 3.81
CA ASP A 218 15.90 13.45 4.82
C ASP A 218 15.27 12.05 4.73
N HIS A 219 15.97 11.11 4.09
CA HIS A 219 15.45 9.77 3.83
C HIS A 219 15.39 8.93 5.12
N ALA A 220 16.26 9.21 6.10
CA ALA A 220 16.18 8.57 7.41
C ALA A 220 14.89 9.00 8.12
N ALA A 221 14.65 10.30 8.25
CA ALA A 221 13.44 10.83 8.88
C ALA A 221 12.15 10.42 8.13
N LEU A 222 12.20 10.33 6.80
CA LEU A 222 11.09 9.82 5.99
C LEU A 222 10.79 8.36 6.33
N LEU A 223 11.80 7.50 6.36
CA LEU A 223 11.60 6.08 6.65
C LEU A 223 11.19 5.82 8.11
N GLU A 224 11.70 6.59 9.06
CA GLU A 224 11.23 6.55 10.46
C GLU A 224 9.76 6.95 10.58
N LEU A 225 9.32 7.94 9.79
CA LEU A 225 7.91 8.34 9.71
C LEU A 225 7.05 7.24 9.09
N VAL A 226 7.51 6.57 8.02
CA VAL A 226 6.81 5.41 7.43
C VAL A 226 6.69 4.27 8.46
N GLU A 227 7.76 3.94 9.18
CA GLU A 227 7.72 2.91 10.23
C GLU A 227 6.77 3.30 11.37
N THR A 228 6.69 4.59 11.74
CA THR A 228 5.71 5.09 12.72
C THR A 228 4.27 4.88 12.26
N ILE A 229 3.99 5.09 10.97
CA ILE A 229 2.66 4.86 10.37
C ILE A 229 2.35 3.36 10.31
N ILE A 230 3.32 2.51 9.94
CA ILE A 230 3.15 1.05 9.99
C ILE A 230 2.87 0.59 11.42
N ASP A 231 3.55 1.18 12.41
CA ASP A 231 3.32 0.88 13.82
C ASP A 231 1.90 1.25 14.26
N SER A 232 1.36 2.39 13.82
CA SER A 232 -0.03 2.77 14.15
C SER A 232 -1.04 1.75 13.64
N HIS A 233 -0.83 1.23 12.43
CA HIS A 233 -1.69 0.21 11.83
C HIS A 233 -1.60 -1.12 12.58
N ALA A 234 -0.38 -1.54 12.94
CA ALA A 234 -0.18 -2.74 13.72
C ALA A 234 -0.79 -2.62 15.13
N ARG A 235 -0.66 -1.46 15.80
CA ARG A 235 -1.27 -1.22 17.12
C ARG A 235 -2.78 -1.28 17.06
N ILE A 236 -3.44 -0.57 16.13
CA ILE A 236 -4.91 -0.60 16.04
C ILE A 236 -5.45 -1.97 15.60
N SER A 237 -4.67 -2.75 14.84
CA SER A 237 -4.96 -4.16 14.55
C SER A 237 -4.72 -5.10 15.74
N GLY A 238 -4.19 -4.63 16.87
CA GLY A 238 -3.85 -5.47 18.03
C GLY A 238 -2.73 -6.49 17.72
N LEU A 239 -1.77 -6.14 16.84
CA LEU A 239 -0.64 -6.98 16.46
C LEU A 239 0.56 -6.76 17.40
N ASP A 240 0.40 -7.20 18.65
CA ASP A 240 1.34 -7.01 19.76
C ASP A 240 2.17 -8.26 20.12
N GLY A 241 1.96 -9.38 19.42
CA GLY A 241 2.69 -10.62 19.65
C GLY A 241 2.33 -11.38 20.93
N THR A 242 1.27 -10.98 21.65
CA THR A 242 0.82 -11.67 22.89
C THR A 242 0.43 -13.14 22.67
N LYS A 243 0.02 -13.50 21.45
CA LYS A 243 -0.14 -14.87 20.95
C LYS A 243 0.47 -14.99 19.54
N PRO A 244 0.79 -16.20 19.05
CA PRO A 244 1.26 -16.39 17.67
C PRO A 244 0.33 -15.75 16.61
N VAL A 245 -0.99 -15.86 16.79
CA VAL A 245 -2.02 -15.22 15.93
C VAL A 245 -2.08 -13.69 16.03
N HIS A 246 -1.34 -13.08 16.95
CA HIS A 246 -1.24 -11.62 17.14
C HIS A 246 0.14 -11.07 16.80
N ARG A 247 1.05 -11.91 16.29
CA ARG A 247 2.29 -11.39 15.72
C ARG A 247 2.00 -10.61 14.44
N ARG A 248 2.78 -9.55 14.21
CA ARG A 248 2.80 -8.83 12.93
C ARG A 248 3.04 -9.80 11.77
N LYS A 249 2.65 -9.37 10.58
CA LYS A 249 2.98 -10.16 9.40
C LYS A 249 4.49 -10.29 9.27
N ALA A 250 4.97 -11.42 8.77
CA ALA A 250 6.37 -11.55 8.40
C ALA A 250 6.70 -10.69 7.16
N GLY A 251 7.84 -10.00 7.20
CA GLY A 251 8.34 -9.21 6.08
C GLY A 251 7.70 -7.82 5.89
N PRO A 252 8.18 -7.07 4.89
CA PRO A 252 7.87 -5.65 4.73
C PRO A 252 6.55 -5.39 4.00
N TYR A 253 6.03 -4.18 4.13
CA TYR A 253 5.02 -3.63 3.24
C TYR A 253 5.74 -2.98 2.05
N HIS A 254 5.17 -3.11 0.86
CA HIS A 254 5.77 -2.60 -0.38
C HIS A 254 4.97 -1.40 -0.88
N PHE A 255 5.62 -0.25 -0.98
CA PHE A 255 5.09 0.98 -1.55
C PHE A 255 5.80 1.21 -2.89
N THR A 256 5.05 1.32 -3.98
CA THR A 256 5.61 1.33 -5.32
C THR A 256 5.13 2.56 -6.07
N GLU A 257 6.05 3.30 -6.68
CA GLU A 257 5.68 4.27 -7.70
C GLU A 257 5.15 3.53 -8.93
N VAL A 258 3.95 3.88 -9.37
CA VAL A 258 3.29 3.26 -10.53
C VAL A 258 3.18 4.23 -11.70
N SER A 259 3.22 3.70 -12.92
CA SER A 259 3.25 4.54 -14.13
C SER A 259 1.96 5.32 -14.34
N LYS A 260 0.82 4.76 -13.95
CA LYS A 260 -0.48 5.40 -14.11
C LYS A 260 -1.54 4.82 -13.18
N VAL A 261 -2.58 5.62 -13.00
CA VAL A 261 -3.83 5.26 -12.32
C VAL A 261 -4.99 5.80 -13.15
N PRO A 262 -6.17 5.16 -13.13
CA PRO A 262 -7.37 5.70 -13.77
C PRO A 262 -7.74 7.08 -13.22
N THR A 263 -8.43 7.89 -14.02
CA THR A 263 -8.98 9.18 -13.57
C THR A 263 -9.84 8.98 -12.31
N GLY A 264 -9.58 9.78 -11.28
CA GLY A 264 -10.29 9.69 -10.00
C GLY A 264 -9.71 8.69 -8.99
N VAL A 265 -8.69 7.92 -9.37
CA VAL A 265 -7.93 7.05 -8.46
C VAL A 265 -6.66 7.79 -8.02
N GLY A 266 -6.52 8.06 -6.72
CA GLY A 266 -5.36 8.76 -6.17
C GLY A 266 -4.17 7.84 -5.86
N ALA A 267 -4.47 6.62 -5.42
CA ALA A 267 -3.56 5.53 -5.14
C ALA A 267 -4.39 4.23 -5.11
N TYR A 268 -3.76 3.07 -4.93
CA TYR A 268 -4.48 1.81 -4.73
C TYR A 268 -3.64 0.78 -3.97
N ALA A 269 -4.31 -0.17 -3.32
CA ALA A 269 -3.70 -1.33 -2.69
C ALA A 269 -4.20 -2.63 -3.35
N THR A 270 -3.31 -3.61 -3.47
CA THR A 270 -3.68 -4.96 -3.89
C THR A 270 -2.75 -5.98 -3.24
N HIS A 271 -2.92 -7.25 -3.62
CA HIS A 271 -2.08 -8.33 -3.13
C HIS A 271 -0.58 -8.06 -3.41
N GLY A 272 0.17 -7.81 -2.34
CA GLY A 272 1.62 -7.68 -2.37
C GLY A 272 2.16 -6.24 -2.27
N TYR A 273 1.39 -5.20 -2.59
CA TYR A 273 1.89 -3.82 -2.63
C TYR A 273 0.80 -2.73 -2.62
N ASN A 274 1.25 -1.48 -2.43
CA ASN A 274 0.49 -0.24 -2.58
C ASN A 274 1.09 0.57 -3.73
N GLY A 275 0.27 1.05 -4.66
CA GLY A 275 0.67 1.81 -5.84
C GLY A 275 0.35 3.29 -5.71
N PHE A 276 1.36 4.15 -5.92
CA PHE A 276 1.23 5.60 -5.89
C PHE A 276 1.69 6.22 -7.22
N PRO A 277 0.86 7.01 -7.91
CA PRO A 277 1.29 7.68 -9.13
C PRO A 277 2.31 8.79 -8.82
N ARG A 278 3.10 9.18 -9.82
CA ARG A 278 4.08 10.29 -9.73
C ARG A 278 3.52 11.54 -9.05
N ALA A 279 2.27 11.91 -9.35
CA ALA A 279 1.61 13.10 -8.80
C ALA A 279 1.32 13.05 -7.28
N TYR A 280 1.53 11.89 -6.64
CA TYR A 280 1.36 11.69 -5.21
C TYR A 280 2.71 11.67 -4.46
N LEU A 281 3.85 11.61 -5.15
CA LEU A 281 5.15 11.45 -4.49
C LEU A 281 5.48 12.62 -3.55
N ASP A 282 5.03 13.84 -3.84
CA ASP A 282 5.18 14.99 -2.92
C ASP A 282 4.62 14.72 -1.51
N ARG A 283 3.64 13.81 -1.39
CA ARG A 283 2.99 13.40 -0.14
C ARG A 283 3.52 12.07 0.40
N ALA A 284 4.15 11.23 -0.42
CA ALA A 284 4.62 9.90 -0.03
C ALA A 284 6.13 9.86 0.27
N THR A 285 6.90 10.78 -0.33
CA THR A 285 8.38 10.74 -0.31
C THR A 285 9.00 12.03 0.23
N THR A 286 8.23 12.84 0.96
CA THR A 286 8.76 14.00 1.70
C THR A 286 8.34 13.89 3.17
N VAL A 287 9.19 14.35 4.09
CA VAL A 287 8.89 14.23 5.53
C VAL A 287 7.65 15.04 5.89
N GLU A 288 7.58 16.30 5.43
CA GLU A 288 6.47 17.18 5.75
C GLU A 288 5.19 16.78 5.01
N GLY A 289 5.29 16.43 3.72
CA GLY A 289 4.15 15.97 2.92
C GLY A 289 3.55 14.68 3.49
N LEU A 290 4.38 13.71 3.85
CA LEU A 290 3.90 12.47 4.48
C LEU A 290 3.35 12.73 5.86
N ARG A 291 3.90 13.68 6.64
CA ARG A 291 3.41 13.99 7.99
C ARG A 291 2.10 14.75 8.01
N THR A 292 1.77 15.54 6.99
CA THR A 292 0.64 16.49 7.03
C THR A 292 -0.44 16.20 5.97
N ARG A 293 -0.07 15.55 4.86
CA ARG A 293 -0.93 15.31 3.68
C ARG A 293 -0.88 13.86 3.21
N GLY A 294 -0.36 12.95 4.03
CA GLY A 294 -0.10 11.55 3.72
C GLY A 294 -1.31 10.60 3.74
N TRP A 295 -2.54 11.13 3.82
CA TRP A 295 -3.77 10.32 4.00
C TRP A 295 -3.88 9.14 3.04
N GLY A 296 -3.53 9.33 1.76
CA GLY A 296 -3.52 8.27 0.76
C GLY A 296 -2.59 7.12 1.13
N LEU A 297 -1.36 7.37 1.60
CA LEU A 297 -0.47 6.30 2.05
C LEU A 297 -1.05 5.55 3.26
N TYR A 298 -1.65 6.27 4.22
CA TYR A 298 -2.26 5.63 5.40
C TYR A 298 -3.47 4.79 4.98
N HIS A 299 -4.27 5.29 4.04
CA HIS A 299 -5.43 4.62 3.49
C HIS A 299 -5.04 3.32 2.77
N GLU A 300 -4.11 3.36 1.82
CA GLU A 300 -3.69 2.16 1.11
C GLU A 300 -3.09 1.10 2.05
N LEU A 301 -2.27 1.54 3.02
CA LEU A 301 -1.76 0.63 4.05
C LEU A 301 -2.89 0.01 4.89
N GLY A 302 -3.96 0.75 5.15
CA GLY A 302 -5.17 0.27 5.81
C GLY A 302 -5.83 -0.90 5.08
N HIS A 303 -5.86 -0.90 3.75
CA HIS A 303 -6.44 -2.01 2.97
C HIS A 303 -5.72 -3.34 3.22
N LEU A 304 -4.40 -3.30 3.44
CA LEU A 304 -3.61 -4.48 3.82
C LEU A 304 -3.90 -4.96 5.25
N HIS A 305 -4.55 -4.16 6.09
CA HIS A 305 -4.90 -4.51 7.47
C HIS A 305 -6.37 -4.93 7.66
N GLN A 306 -7.25 -4.51 6.75
CA GLN A 306 -8.67 -4.83 6.81
C GLN A 306 -8.95 -6.33 6.92
N GLN A 307 -9.73 -6.71 7.94
CA GLN A 307 -10.14 -8.10 8.11
C GLN A 307 -11.38 -8.44 7.30
N MET A 308 -11.42 -9.65 6.75
CA MET A 308 -12.52 -10.09 5.88
C MET A 308 -13.84 -10.26 6.64
N ALA A 309 -13.78 -10.76 7.88
CA ALA A 309 -14.94 -11.18 8.65
C ALA A 309 -16.00 -10.09 8.85
N TYR A 310 -15.59 -8.83 9.05
CA TYR A 310 -16.50 -7.71 9.34
C TYR A 310 -16.49 -6.61 8.26
N LYS A 311 -15.92 -6.88 7.07
CA LYS A 311 -15.83 -5.92 5.95
C LYS A 311 -16.81 -6.25 4.81
N PRO A 312 -18.09 -5.84 4.88
CA PRO A 312 -19.00 -5.83 3.74
C PRO A 312 -18.39 -5.10 2.54
N GLY A 313 -18.75 -5.51 1.31
CA GLY A 313 -18.20 -4.91 0.08
C GLY A 313 -18.37 -3.38 0.03
N GLY A 314 -19.54 -2.88 0.41
CA GLY A 314 -19.84 -1.44 0.47
C GLY A 314 -19.07 -0.65 1.53
N LEU A 315 -18.35 -1.32 2.43
CA LEU A 315 -17.52 -0.68 3.47
C LEU A 315 -16.02 -0.84 3.23
N THR A 316 -15.61 -1.28 2.03
CA THR A 316 -14.19 -1.40 1.67
C THR A 316 -13.48 -0.05 1.82
N GLU A 317 -14.08 1.03 1.29
CA GLU A 317 -13.54 2.40 1.38
C GLU A 317 -13.88 3.12 2.70
N VAL A 318 -14.54 2.45 3.64
CA VAL A 318 -14.95 3.02 4.93
C VAL A 318 -14.10 2.44 6.05
N THR A 319 -14.13 1.12 6.23
CA THR A 319 -13.40 0.42 7.31
C THR A 319 -11.88 0.56 7.19
N VAL A 320 -11.36 0.83 6.00
CA VAL A 320 -9.94 1.18 5.77
C VAL A 320 -9.54 2.44 6.55
N ASN A 321 -10.47 3.38 6.75
CA ASN A 321 -10.17 4.63 7.41
C ASN A 321 -10.16 4.52 8.94
N ILE A 322 -10.50 3.36 9.52
CA ILE A 322 -10.16 3.06 10.93
C ILE A 322 -8.65 3.21 11.13
N TYR A 323 -7.88 2.66 10.19
CA TYR A 323 -6.42 2.69 10.22
C TYR A 323 -5.87 4.07 9.85
N SER A 324 -6.46 4.74 8.87
CA SER A 324 -6.07 6.10 8.47
C SER A 324 -6.25 7.10 9.60
N LEU A 325 -7.38 7.05 10.31
CA LEU A 325 -7.60 7.89 11.50
C LEU A 325 -6.61 7.56 12.62
N ALA A 326 -6.24 6.29 12.81
CA ALA A 326 -5.21 5.90 13.78
C ALA A 326 -3.83 6.49 13.46
N ALA A 327 -3.48 6.55 12.17
CA ALA A 327 -2.28 7.23 11.71
C ALA A 327 -2.37 8.73 11.97
N GLN A 328 -3.48 9.41 11.64
CA GLN A 328 -3.68 10.84 11.96
C GLN A 328 -3.49 11.12 13.45
N ARG A 329 -4.12 10.33 14.33
CA ARG A 329 -3.96 10.46 15.79
C ARG A 329 -2.51 10.27 16.23
N THR A 330 -1.84 9.24 15.71
CA THR A 330 -0.42 8.96 15.99
C THR A 330 0.48 10.13 15.59
N LEU A 331 0.16 10.78 14.47
CA LEU A 331 0.89 11.93 13.94
C LEU A 331 0.42 13.28 14.52
N ARG A 332 -0.52 13.26 15.48
CA ARG A 332 -1.13 14.45 16.10
C ARG A 332 -1.77 15.40 15.07
N GLN A 333 -2.30 14.86 13.98
CA GLN A 333 -3.08 15.60 13.01
C GLN A 333 -4.52 15.80 13.51
N PRO A 334 -5.20 16.90 13.11
CA PRO A 334 -6.64 16.99 13.22
C PRO A 334 -7.32 15.81 12.50
N SER A 335 -8.39 15.28 13.10
CA SER A 335 -9.20 14.23 12.50
C SER A 335 -9.90 14.75 11.25
N ASN A 336 -9.84 14.00 10.14
CA ASN A 336 -10.59 14.35 8.94
C ASN A 336 -12.12 14.38 9.18
N LEU A 337 -12.61 13.70 10.23
CA LEU A 337 -14.02 13.75 10.62
C LEU A 337 -14.47 15.13 11.15
N LEU A 338 -13.52 15.96 11.58
CA LEU A 338 -13.74 17.34 12.03
C LEU A 338 -13.62 18.36 10.89
N THR A 339 -13.38 17.92 9.65
CA THR A 339 -13.36 18.83 8.49
C THR A 339 -14.74 19.48 8.34
N VAL A 340 -14.76 20.81 8.33
CA VAL A 340 -15.98 21.59 8.13
C VAL A 340 -16.27 21.72 6.65
N ASP A 341 -17.43 21.24 6.22
CA ASP A 341 -17.92 21.46 4.87
C ASP A 341 -18.21 22.97 4.66
N ALA A 342 -17.58 23.56 3.65
CA ALA A 342 -17.65 25.00 3.41
C ALA A 342 -19.06 25.50 3.03
N THR A 343 -19.94 24.61 2.55
CA THR A 343 -21.29 24.97 2.10
C THR A 343 -22.29 24.93 3.25
N THR A 344 -22.21 23.88 4.08
CA THR A 344 -23.15 23.60 5.16
C THR A 344 -22.68 24.12 6.52
N GLY A 345 -21.37 24.36 6.68
CA GLY A 345 -20.76 24.73 7.95
C GLY A 345 -20.72 23.60 8.98
N LEU A 346 -20.92 22.35 8.55
CA LEU A 346 -21.02 21.19 9.42
C LEU A 346 -19.78 20.30 9.32
N THR A 347 -19.40 19.70 10.44
CA THR A 347 -18.50 18.53 10.45
C THR A 347 -19.26 17.26 10.03
N TYR A 348 -18.54 16.18 9.74
CA TYR A 348 -19.17 14.90 9.39
C TYR A 348 -19.98 14.29 10.54
N PHE A 349 -19.60 14.54 11.79
CA PHE A 349 -20.41 14.17 12.95
C PHE A 349 -21.77 14.89 12.93
N GLN A 350 -21.74 16.21 12.73
CA GLN A 350 -22.95 17.05 12.73
C GLN A 350 -23.85 16.76 11.53
N SER A 351 -23.28 16.57 10.34
CA SER A 351 -24.05 16.28 9.13
C SER A 351 -24.74 14.91 9.22
N ALA A 352 -24.07 13.91 9.79
CA ALA A 352 -24.64 12.58 10.00
C ALA A 352 -25.76 12.60 11.06
N GLN A 353 -25.55 13.25 12.21
CA GLN A 353 -26.54 13.33 13.29
C GLN A 353 -27.88 13.95 12.83
N ARG A 354 -27.84 14.93 11.92
CA ARG A 354 -29.06 15.56 11.38
C ARG A 354 -29.95 14.61 10.55
N LYS A 355 -29.44 13.43 10.16
CA LYS A 355 -30.18 12.43 9.36
C LYS A 355 -30.92 11.41 10.22
N PHE A 356 -30.61 11.33 11.51
CA PHE A 356 -31.22 10.36 12.41
C PHE A 356 -32.73 10.56 12.50
N GLY A 357 -33.48 9.45 12.53
CA GLY A 357 -34.94 9.46 12.61
C GLY A 357 -35.68 9.91 11.34
N THR A 358 -34.97 10.27 10.26
CA THR A 358 -35.63 10.60 8.98
C THR A 358 -36.27 9.36 8.34
N ALA A 359 -37.43 9.54 7.69
CA ALA A 359 -38.13 8.46 7.02
C ALA A 359 -37.28 7.86 5.88
N GLY A 360 -37.15 6.53 5.85
CA GLY A 360 -36.37 5.83 4.83
C GLY A 360 -34.85 5.87 5.02
N LEU A 361 -34.35 6.29 6.20
CA LEU A 361 -32.93 6.27 6.54
C LEU A 361 -32.36 4.85 6.36
N THR A 362 -31.27 4.74 5.59
CA THR A 362 -30.49 3.50 5.49
C THR A 362 -29.01 3.82 5.50
N TYR A 363 -28.22 3.03 6.24
CA TYR A 363 -26.80 3.29 6.40
C TYR A 363 -26.05 3.39 5.06
N GLU A 364 -26.37 2.48 4.13
CA GLU A 364 -25.64 2.37 2.87
C GLU A 364 -25.94 3.51 1.88
N LYS A 365 -27.15 4.07 1.89
CA LYS A 365 -27.59 5.04 0.88
C LYS A 365 -27.65 6.47 1.40
N SER A 366 -27.93 6.65 2.68
CA SER A 366 -28.19 7.98 3.25
C SER A 366 -26.92 8.71 3.70
N PHE A 367 -25.82 7.99 3.91
CA PHE A 367 -24.56 8.54 4.42
C PHE A 367 -23.43 8.51 3.36
N GLY A 368 -22.69 9.61 3.27
CA GLY A 368 -21.45 9.71 2.50
C GLY A 368 -20.31 8.90 3.13
N ALA A 369 -19.18 8.75 2.43
CA ALA A 369 -18.07 7.89 2.87
C ALA A 369 -17.52 8.28 4.26
N TYR A 370 -17.31 9.58 4.52
CA TYR A 370 -16.85 10.05 5.83
C TYR A 370 -17.94 9.99 6.90
N GLU A 371 -19.21 10.20 6.56
CA GLU A 371 -20.31 10.02 7.52
C GLU A 371 -20.47 8.54 7.93
N LYS A 372 -20.22 7.59 7.01
CA LYS A 372 -20.13 6.15 7.33
C LYS A 372 -18.94 5.82 8.23
N LEU A 373 -17.89 6.63 8.23
CA LEU A 373 -16.76 6.41 9.13
C LEU A 373 -17.07 6.87 10.57
N VAL A 374 -17.96 7.84 10.75
CA VAL A 374 -18.37 8.37 12.07
C VAL A 374 -18.75 7.27 13.08
N PRO A 375 -19.69 6.33 12.80
CA PRO A 375 -20.05 5.31 13.77
C PRO A 375 -18.86 4.43 14.17
N LEU A 376 -17.92 4.17 13.26
CA LEU A 376 -16.73 3.37 13.56
C LEU A 376 -15.78 4.11 14.51
N ARG A 377 -15.68 5.44 14.39
CA ARG A 377 -14.95 6.28 15.35
C ARG A 377 -15.68 6.38 16.69
N GLN A 378 -17.00 6.48 16.68
CA GLN A 378 -17.80 6.57 17.90
C GLN A 378 -17.71 5.33 18.80
N LEU A 379 -17.54 4.14 18.22
CA LEU A 379 -17.27 2.92 18.99
C LEU A 379 -15.95 3.03 19.78
N GLU A 380 -14.91 3.58 19.17
CA GLU A 380 -13.62 3.82 19.83
C GLU A 380 -13.75 4.90 20.92
N LEU A 381 -14.47 6.00 20.63
CA LEU A 381 -14.75 7.05 21.61
C LEU A 381 -15.53 6.55 22.82
N ALA A 382 -16.49 5.65 22.63
CA ALA A 382 -17.35 5.13 23.69
C ALA A 382 -16.66 4.05 24.55
N PHE A 383 -15.84 3.19 23.92
CA PHE A 383 -15.36 1.96 24.53
C PHE A 383 -13.83 1.89 24.67
N GLY A 384 -13.14 2.99 24.39
CA GLY A 384 -11.71 3.18 24.59
C GLY A 384 -10.86 2.93 23.35
N ASP A 385 -9.64 3.47 23.37
CA ASP A 385 -8.66 3.36 22.29
C ASP A 385 -8.27 1.90 21.97
N ASP A 386 -8.53 0.97 22.89
CA ASP A 386 -8.27 -0.46 22.72
C ASP A 386 -9.45 -1.24 22.11
N PHE A 387 -10.58 -0.59 21.80
CA PHE A 387 -11.76 -1.21 21.21
C PHE A 387 -11.44 -1.97 19.92
N TRP A 388 -10.83 -1.30 18.95
CA TRP A 388 -10.43 -1.93 17.69
C TRP A 388 -9.37 -3.02 17.90
N PRO A 389 -8.29 -2.80 18.68
CA PRO A 389 -7.36 -3.87 19.02
C PRO A 389 -8.03 -5.14 19.58
N ARG A 390 -8.98 -5.00 20.52
CA ARG A 390 -9.71 -6.14 21.10
C ARG A 390 -10.61 -6.83 20.07
N LEU A 391 -11.32 -6.08 19.23
CA LEU A 391 -12.14 -6.62 18.15
C LEU A 391 -11.30 -7.40 17.15
N HIS A 392 -10.21 -6.82 16.65
CA HIS A 392 -9.32 -7.48 15.70
C HIS A 392 -8.72 -8.78 16.26
N LYS A 393 -8.33 -8.78 17.54
CA LYS A 393 -7.84 -9.99 18.21
C LYS A 393 -8.90 -11.07 18.29
N LEU A 394 -10.11 -10.73 18.77
CA LEU A 394 -11.21 -11.67 18.90
C LEU A 394 -11.59 -12.30 17.55
N VAL A 395 -11.67 -11.50 16.49
CA VAL A 395 -11.92 -11.98 15.13
C VAL A 395 -10.82 -12.90 14.63
N ARG A 396 -9.54 -12.62 14.91
CA ARG A 396 -8.43 -13.54 14.53
C ARG A 396 -8.45 -14.85 15.29
N GLU A 397 -8.80 -14.80 16.58
CA GLU A 397 -8.83 -16.00 17.42
C GLU A 397 -9.96 -16.95 17.01
N GLU A 398 -11.13 -16.41 16.69
CA GLU A 398 -12.27 -17.22 16.26
C GLU A 398 -12.22 -17.57 14.77
N ASN A 399 -11.53 -16.74 13.97
CA ASN A 399 -11.34 -16.89 12.53
C ASN A 399 -12.60 -17.37 11.80
N PRO A 400 -13.73 -16.63 11.91
CA PRO A 400 -14.99 -17.08 11.33
C PRO A 400 -14.86 -17.18 9.80
N PRO A 401 -15.38 -18.25 9.17
CA PRO A 401 -15.40 -18.36 7.72
C PRO A 401 -16.07 -17.12 7.11
N SER A 402 -15.44 -16.52 6.11
CA SER A 402 -15.95 -15.31 5.48
C SER A 402 -15.59 -15.27 4.00
N ASP A 403 -16.59 -15.02 3.16
CA ASP A 403 -16.44 -14.78 1.73
C ASP A 403 -16.93 -13.38 1.35
N TYR A 404 -16.33 -12.77 0.32
CA TYR A 404 -16.63 -11.38 -0.08
C TYR A 404 -18.05 -11.17 -0.60
N THR A 405 -18.73 -12.25 -0.98
CA THR A 405 -20.13 -12.25 -1.40
C THR A 405 -21.11 -12.27 -0.22
N GLU A 406 -20.67 -12.58 1.00
CA GLU A 406 -21.52 -12.72 2.19
C GLU A 406 -21.76 -11.37 2.91
N THR A 407 -22.27 -10.37 2.20
CA THR A 407 -22.46 -8.99 2.73
C THR A 407 -23.23 -8.95 4.05
N GLU A 408 -24.39 -9.62 4.13
CA GLU A 408 -25.23 -9.63 5.33
C GLU A 408 -24.49 -10.22 6.53
N LYS A 409 -23.84 -11.38 6.35
CA LYS A 409 -23.04 -12.04 7.39
C LYS A 409 -21.94 -11.15 7.94
N ARG A 410 -21.33 -10.33 7.09
CA ARG A 410 -20.25 -9.40 7.50
C ARG A 410 -20.78 -8.19 8.27
N TYR A 411 -21.98 -7.71 7.94
CA TYR A 411 -22.67 -6.72 8.76
C TYR A 411 -23.06 -7.28 10.13
N ARG A 412 -23.58 -8.52 10.18
CA ARG A 412 -23.85 -9.22 11.44
C ARG A 412 -22.56 -9.34 12.27
N ALA A 413 -21.48 -9.82 11.67
CA ALA A 413 -20.18 -9.95 12.33
C ALA A 413 -19.69 -8.60 12.89
N LEU A 414 -19.78 -7.51 12.13
CA LEU A 414 -19.42 -6.17 12.63
C LEU A 414 -20.21 -5.82 13.90
N ALA A 415 -21.53 -6.02 13.90
CA ALA A 415 -22.37 -5.67 15.05
C ALA A 415 -22.15 -6.60 16.25
N THR A 416 -22.05 -7.92 16.03
CA THR A 416 -21.93 -8.91 17.10
C THR A 416 -20.55 -8.89 17.75
N TYR A 417 -19.46 -8.82 16.98
CA TYR A 417 -18.12 -8.67 17.54
C TYR A 417 -17.97 -7.34 18.29
N SER A 418 -18.52 -6.25 17.75
CA SER A 418 -18.51 -4.95 18.44
C SER A 418 -19.25 -5.00 19.77
N SER A 419 -20.43 -5.60 19.83
CA SER A 419 -21.20 -5.73 21.08
C SER A 419 -20.48 -6.59 22.11
N ARG A 420 -19.91 -7.73 21.68
CA ARG A 420 -19.13 -8.62 22.55
C ARG A 420 -17.90 -7.94 23.15
N VAL A 421 -17.19 -7.16 22.33
CA VAL A 421 -15.99 -6.44 22.79
C VAL A 421 -16.37 -5.22 23.63
N ALA A 422 -17.41 -4.47 23.27
CA ALA A 422 -17.90 -3.38 24.10
C ALA A 422 -18.41 -3.88 25.46
N GLY A 423 -18.93 -5.11 25.53
CA GLY A 423 -19.63 -5.63 26.71
C GLY A 423 -21.05 -5.07 26.86
N TYR A 424 -21.61 -4.51 25.79
CA TYR A 424 -22.90 -3.83 25.79
C TYR A 424 -23.72 -4.21 24.56
N ASP A 425 -25.05 -4.14 24.69
CA ASP A 425 -25.99 -4.30 23.59
C ASP A 425 -25.97 -3.06 22.69
N LEU A 426 -25.40 -3.20 21.49
CA LEU A 426 -25.32 -2.15 20.47
C LEU A 426 -26.46 -2.24 19.44
N THR A 427 -27.54 -2.99 19.70
CA THR A 427 -28.66 -3.11 18.76
C THR A 427 -29.23 -1.76 18.39
N ASP A 428 -29.46 -0.87 19.35
CA ASP A 428 -30.02 0.46 19.09
C ASP A 428 -29.09 1.36 18.27
N PHE A 429 -27.79 1.28 18.56
CA PHE A 429 -26.73 1.99 17.82
C PHE A 429 -26.70 1.57 16.35
N TYR A 430 -26.64 0.27 16.06
CA TYR A 430 -26.56 -0.24 14.69
C TYR A 430 -27.88 -0.17 13.94
N VAL A 431 -28.98 -0.62 14.56
CA VAL A 431 -30.25 -0.84 13.85
C VAL A 431 -31.09 0.42 13.78
N ASN A 432 -31.26 1.14 14.90
CA ASN A 432 -32.25 2.21 14.99
C ASN A 432 -31.63 3.58 14.72
N THR A 433 -30.41 3.81 15.20
CA THR A 433 -29.74 5.11 15.06
C THR A 433 -29.02 5.24 13.72
N TRP A 434 -28.04 4.36 13.47
CA TRP A 434 -27.24 4.39 12.25
C TRP A 434 -27.86 3.64 11.07
N ALA A 435 -28.94 2.89 11.30
CA ALA A 435 -29.70 2.16 10.28
C ALA A 435 -28.85 1.20 9.43
N PHE A 436 -27.89 0.50 10.04
CA PHE A 436 -27.15 -0.60 9.41
C PHE A 436 -28.12 -1.71 8.98
N PRO A 437 -27.86 -2.39 7.86
CA PRO A 437 -28.71 -3.48 7.35
C PRO A 437 -28.48 -4.77 8.15
N ILE A 438 -28.72 -4.74 9.46
CA ILE A 438 -28.69 -5.94 10.32
C ILE A 438 -30.02 -6.67 10.13
N ASP A 439 -29.95 -7.87 9.55
CA ASP A 439 -31.12 -8.70 9.32
C ASP A 439 -31.66 -9.36 10.60
N ALA A 440 -32.74 -10.13 10.46
CA ALA A 440 -33.39 -10.80 11.59
C ALA A 440 -32.45 -11.75 12.32
N THR A 441 -31.55 -12.43 11.61
CA THR A 441 -30.54 -13.32 12.19
C THR A 441 -29.57 -12.52 13.07
N GLY A 442 -29.02 -11.42 12.57
CA GLY A 442 -28.12 -10.56 13.35
C GLY A 442 -28.79 -9.96 14.59
N LYS A 443 -30.06 -9.55 14.48
CA LYS A 443 -30.83 -9.05 15.64
C LYS A 443 -31.04 -10.14 16.70
N ALA A 444 -31.33 -11.37 16.27
CA ALA A 444 -31.45 -12.51 17.18
C ALA A 444 -30.11 -12.86 17.86
N GLU A 445 -29.00 -12.83 17.11
CA GLU A 445 -27.65 -13.04 17.64
C GLU A 445 -27.28 -11.98 18.70
N LEU A 446 -27.54 -10.70 18.42
CA LEU A 446 -27.32 -9.60 19.37
C LEU A 446 -28.14 -9.79 20.65
N ALA A 447 -29.44 -10.09 20.52
CA ALA A 447 -30.31 -10.34 21.67
C ALA A 447 -29.85 -11.55 22.51
N ALA A 448 -29.32 -12.60 21.85
CA ALA A 448 -28.82 -13.79 22.53
C ALA A 448 -27.58 -13.53 23.39
N LEU A 449 -26.84 -12.44 23.16
CA LEU A 449 -25.69 -12.05 24.01
C LEU A 449 -26.12 -11.60 25.41
N ARG A 450 -27.39 -11.19 25.62
CA ARG A 450 -27.95 -10.74 26.91
C ARG A 450 -27.10 -9.66 27.60
N LEU A 451 -26.55 -8.74 26.82
CA LEU A 451 -25.69 -7.67 27.31
C LEU A 451 -26.51 -6.49 27.86
N PRO A 452 -25.98 -5.74 28.83
CA PRO A 452 -26.62 -4.51 29.29
C PRO A 452 -26.56 -3.42 28.22
N LYS A 453 -27.41 -2.40 28.33
CA LYS A 453 -27.31 -1.18 27.51
C LYS A 453 -26.03 -0.41 27.83
N PRO A 454 -25.42 0.30 26.85
CA PRO A 454 -24.25 1.12 27.12
C PRO A 454 -24.58 2.27 28.07
N PRO A 455 -23.64 2.68 28.94
CA PRO A 455 -23.86 3.75 29.93
C PRO A 455 -23.96 5.14 29.29
N VAL A 456 -23.46 5.27 28.06
CA VAL A 456 -23.53 6.48 27.22
C VAL A 456 -24.01 6.03 25.84
N ASP A 457 -24.85 6.82 25.18
CA ASP A 457 -25.20 6.59 23.78
C ASP A 457 -23.99 6.91 22.88
N PRO A 458 -23.35 5.90 22.25
CA PRO A 458 -22.16 6.12 21.44
C PRO A 458 -22.42 7.07 20.26
N SER A 459 -23.65 7.13 19.75
CA SER A 459 -24.02 7.95 18.58
C SER A 459 -23.92 9.46 18.82
N THR A 460 -23.81 9.87 20.08
CA THR A 460 -23.72 11.27 20.50
C THR A 460 -22.28 11.78 20.59
N LEU A 461 -21.28 10.89 20.56
CA LEU A 461 -19.88 11.24 20.75
C LEU A 461 -19.25 11.87 19.50
N THR A 462 -18.31 12.78 19.73
CA THR A 462 -17.49 13.47 18.71
C THR A 462 -16.02 13.48 19.16
N ASP A 463 -15.11 13.61 18.19
CA ASP A 463 -13.68 13.89 18.42
C ASP A 463 -13.45 15.25 19.08
#